data_AF-A0AAN5CLB9-F1
#
_entry.id   AF-A0AAN5CLB9-F1
#
_cell.length_a   1.000
_cell.length_b   1.000
_cell.length_c   1.000
_cell.angle_alpha   90.00
_cell.angle_beta   90.00
_cell.angle_gamma   90.00
#
_symmetry.space_group_name_H-M   'P 1'
#
loop_
_entity.id
_entity.type
_entity.pdbx_description
1 polymer ?
#
loop_
_entity_poly.entity_id
_entity_poly.type
_entity_poly.pdbx_seq_one_letter_code
_entity_poly.pdbx_strand_id
1 'polypeptide(L)'
;SFFLLRLHFSYIRSSATTNTLRVIRKDQLHCRSLAISSSSTSRSSTERSIAWEGSKMECTHCSRPFPYVQITDYEIIKEAFVEKGDDFVGRPTNKVLVEAFSFAPNAGVVNSNGDNWREQRRVAISILRDFGMGKNLMEEQVRSSIAEYLEHLSSIEDKENVDMCWPVQVMVANIINEALFGYRYRHCECEPLMKYVEDFNSFLENLVDSKWMLLGLGFPFLSELPIIGWHVFGKFKASMRKINEYIVENVERALKDYNVEDEPTCFVHAYKQRMAQNAFLEYVSSFYQKIINNVRSIENYKANNVVQETTTTT
;
A
#
# COMPACT_ATOMS: atom_id res chain seq x y z
N SER A 1 0.55 -5.56 -6.09
CA SER A 1 1.81 -6.13 -6.62
C SER A 1 2.37 -5.35 -7.80
N PHE A 2 1.60 -5.05 -8.86
CA PHE A 2 2.03 -4.21 -10.00
C PHE A 2 2.51 -2.80 -9.62
N PHE A 3 1.93 -2.19 -8.58
CA PHE A 3 2.28 -0.83 -8.14
C PHE A 3 3.57 -0.73 -7.31
N LEU A 4 3.90 -1.75 -6.51
CA LEU A 4 5.19 -1.85 -5.82
C LEU A 4 6.34 -2.06 -6.83
N LEU A 5 6.08 -2.81 -7.90
CA LEU A 5 6.98 -2.91 -9.05
C LEU A 5 7.19 -1.55 -9.72
N ARG A 6 6.14 -0.71 -9.87
CA ARG A 6 6.26 0.65 -10.43
C ARG A 6 7.12 1.57 -9.55
N LEU A 7 6.97 1.52 -8.21
CA LEU A 7 7.83 2.23 -7.25
C LEU A 7 9.29 1.76 -7.38
N HIS A 8 9.52 0.44 -7.47
CA HIS A 8 10.85 -0.13 -7.60
C HIS A 8 11.50 0.23 -8.95
N PHE A 9 10.74 0.19 -10.06
CA PHE A 9 11.23 0.52 -11.41
C PHE A 9 11.43 2.02 -11.63
N SER A 10 10.57 2.89 -11.09
CA SER A 10 10.72 4.35 -11.22
C SER A 10 11.96 4.84 -10.44
N TYR A 11 12.20 4.24 -9.27
CA TYR A 11 13.41 4.47 -8.49
C TYR A 11 14.69 3.99 -9.21
N ILE A 12 14.64 2.81 -9.86
CA ILE A 12 15.75 2.30 -10.70
C ILE A 12 16.00 3.22 -11.90
N ARG A 13 14.94 3.72 -12.56
CA ARG A 13 15.04 4.58 -13.74
C ARG A 13 15.66 5.95 -13.43
N SER A 14 15.31 6.54 -12.28
CA SER A 14 15.90 7.80 -11.80
C SER A 14 17.40 7.65 -11.47
N SER A 15 17.81 6.51 -10.92
CA SER A 15 19.23 6.21 -10.63
C SER A 15 20.06 5.90 -11.88
N ALA A 16 19.45 5.41 -12.96
CA ALA A 16 20.15 5.09 -14.21
C ALA A 16 20.52 6.34 -15.03
N THR A 17 19.81 7.45 -14.84
CA THR A 17 20.09 8.71 -15.56
C THR A 17 21.32 9.47 -15.04
N THR A 18 21.90 9.11 -13.90
CA THR A 18 23.02 9.86 -13.30
C THR A 18 24.34 9.09 -13.22
N ASN A 19 24.37 7.80 -13.55
CA ASN A 19 25.62 7.03 -13.57
C ASN A 19 25.63 6.06 -14.75
N THR A 20 26.61 6.24 -15.64
CA THR A 20 26.98 5.27 -16.66
C THR A 20 27.19 3.91 -15.99
N LEU A 21 26.28 2.97 -16.23
CA LEU A 21 26.42 1.57 -15.83
C LEU A 21 27.65 0.98 -16.53
N ARG A 22 28.82 1.07 -15.88
CA ARG A 22 29.98 0.24 -16.26
C ARG A 22 29.76 -1.15 -15.70
N VAL A 23 29.46 -2.09 -16.59
CA VAL A 23 29.63 -3.52 -16.34
C VAL A 23 31.13 -3.77 -16.22
N ILE A 24 31.64 -3.84 -14.99
CA ILE A 24 33.06 -4.16 -14.75
C ILE A 24 33.19 -5.69 -14.80
N ARG A 25 33.96 -6.20 -15.77
CA ARG A 25 34.34 -7.62 -15.83
C ARG A 25 35.36 -7.94 -14.73
N LYS A 26 35.35 -9.21 -14.33
CA LYS A 26 35.97 -9.81 -13.15
C LYS A 26 37.52 -9.74 -13.10
N ASP A 27 38.16 -9.20 -14.13
CA ASP A 27 39.61 -9.20 -14.35
C ASP A 27 40.34 -7.93 -13.86
N GLN A 28 39.61 -6.94 -13.31
CA GLN A 28 40.18 -5.61 -13.01
C GLN A 28 40.27 -5.21 -11.52
N LEU A 29 39.93 -6.07 -10.55
CA LEU A 29 39.89 -5.66 -9.13
C LEU A 29 40.77 -6.53 -8.23
N HIS A 30 41.96 -6.01 -7.92
CA HIS A 30 42.78 -6.43 -6.78
C HIS A 30 42.19 -5.85 -5.48
N CYS A 31 41.50 -6.66 -4.68
CA CYS A 31 41.05 -6.26 -3.34
C CYS A 31 42.16 -6.48 -2.30
N ARG A 32 42.63 -5.40 -1.67
CA ARG A 32 43.35 -5.46 -0.40
C ARG A 32 42.34 -5.64 0.74
N SER A 33 42.52 -6.71 1.52
CA SER A 33 41.83 -6.98 2.77
C SER A 33 42.19 -5.94 3.83
N LEU A 34 41.18 -5.39 4.51
CA LEU A 34 41.34 -4.72 5.81
C LEU A 34 40.37 -5.40 6.79
N ALA A 35 40.92 -6.35 7.54
CA ALA A 35 40.29 -6.91 8.72
C ALA A 35 40.32 -5.87 9.84
N ILE A 36 39.18 -5.61 10.48
CA ILE A 36 39.13 -4.96 11.79
C ILE A 36 38.64 -6.02 12.77
N SER A 37 39.56 -6.45 13.63
CA SER A 37 39.29 -7.27 14.80
C SER A 37 38.57 -6.43 15.86
N SER A 38 37.57 -7.01 16.51
CA SER A 38 37.28 -6.65 17.90
C SER A 38 36.81 -7.88 18.66
N SER A 39 37.27 -7.92 19.90
CA SER A 39 37.49 -9.06 20.77
C SER A 39 36.24 -9.57 21.49
N SER A 40 36.26 -10.88 21.74
CA SER A 40 35.43 -11.69 22.64
C SER A 40 34.75 -10.99 23.83
N THR A 41 33.44 -11.19 24.00
CA THR A 41 32.86 -11.70 25.26
C THR A 41 31.50 -12.35 24.98
N SER A 42 31.27 -13.51 25.58
CA SER A 42 30.11 -14.39 25.42
C SER A 42 28.80 -13.80 25.93
N ARG A 43 27.71 -13.94 25.15
CA ARG A 43 26.36 -14.20 25.67
C ARG A 43 25.43 -14.71 24.57
N SER A 44 24.65 -15.70 24.96
CA SER A 44 23.73 -16.52 24.17
C SER A 44 22.55 -15.74 23.59
N SER A 45 22.44 -15.71 22.27
CA SER A 45 21.18 -15.66 21.54
C SER A 45 21.46 -16.01 20.08
N THR A 46 20.67 -16.94 19.55
CA THR A 46 20.79 -17.55 18.24
C THR A 46 20.57 -16.56 17.09
N GLU A 47 21.55 -15.69 16.81
CA GLU A 47 21.63 -14.98 15.53
C GLU A 47 22.19 -15.96 14.50
N ARG A 48 21.29 -16.68 13.81
CA ARG A 48 21.64 -17.38 12.58
C ARG A 48 21.85 -16.33 11.49
N SER A 49 23.06 -15.80 11.42
CA SER A 49 23.56 -15.07 10.26
C SER A 49 23.55 -16.04 9.07
N ILE A 50 22.57 -15.89 8.20
CA ILE A 50 22.48 -16.64 6.96
C ILE A 50 23.54 -16.09 6.01
N ALA A 51 24.76 -16.61 6.12
CA ALA A 51 25.79 -16.48 5.11
C ALA A 51 25.70 -17.71 4.20
N TRP A 52 25.12 -17.56 3.01
CA TRP A 52 25.16 -18.60 1.99
C TRP A 52 26.53 -18.56 1.31
N GLU A 53 27.40 -19.46 1.74
CA GLU A 53 28.69 -19.74 1.11
C GLU A 53 28.44 -20.54 -0.17
N GLY A 54 28.75 -19.96 -1.32
CA GLY A 54 28.77 -20.65 -2.61
C GLY A 54 27.59 -20.32 -3.53
N SER A 55 27.88 -19.49 -4.53
CA SER A 55 27.06 -19.18 -5.72
C SER A 55 26.11 -17.97 -5.59
N LYS A 56 26.70 -16.79 -5.81
CA LYS A 56 26.06 -15.56 -6.34
C LYS A 56 24.82 -15.04 -5.59
N MET A 57 25.03 -14.60 -4.36
CA MET A 57 24.31 -13.43 -3.83
C MET A 57 25.21 -12.21 -4.08
N GLU A 58 25.07 -11.56 -5.23
CA GLU A 58 25.90 -10.40 -5.58
C GLU A 58 25.26 -9.09 -5.09
N CYS A 59 26.03 -8.39 -4.26
CA CYS A 59 25.96 -6.97 -3.92
C CYS A 59 25.10 -6.52 -2.72
N THR A 60 25.73 -6.55 -1.54
CA THR A 60 25.58 -5.51 -0.51
C THR A 60 25.96 -4.16 -1.12
N HIS A 61 25.00 -3.46 -1.71
CA HIS A 61 25.27 -2.13 -2.26
C HIS A 61 25.49 -1.13 -1.12
N CYS A 62 26.76 -0.83 -0.84
CA CYS A 62 27.26 0.05 0.22
C CYS A 62 26.73 1.50 0.17
N SER A 63 25.96 1.89 -0.85
CA SER A 63 25.40 3.25 -0.95
C SER A 63 24.06 3.44 -0.23
N ARG A 64 23.41 2.35 0.21
CA ARG A 64 22.18 2.45 1.00
C ARG A 64 22.47 2.41 2.51
N PRO A 65 21.77 3.22 3.30
CA PRO A 65 21.95 3.30 4.75
C PRO A 65 21.45 2.05 5.51
N PHE A 66 20.88 1.07 4.82
CA PHE A 66 20.44 -0.20 5.39
C PHE A 66 20.79 -1.37 4.46
N PRO A 67 21.16 -2.54 5.02
CA PRO A 67 21.46 -3.72 4.21
C PRO A 67 20.21 -4.18 3.47
N TYR A 68 20.35 -4.50 2.20
CA TYR A 68 19.30 -5.13 1.41
C TYR A 68 19.90 -6.26 0.59
N VAL A 69 19.09 -7.29 0.34
CA VAL A 69 19.44 -8.43 -0.51
C VAL A 69 18.57 -8.36 -1.75
N GLN A 70 19.21 -8.33 -2.91
CA GLN A 70 18.52 -8.41 -4.18
C GLN A 70 18.64 -9.84 -4.71
N ILE A 71 17.49 -10.48 -4.91
CA ILE A 71 17.41 -11.82 -5.49
C ILE A 71 16.92 -11.67 -6.92
N THR A 72 17.72 -12.14 -7.88
CA THR A 72 17.41 -12.05 -9.32
C THR A 72 17.24 -13.41 -9.98
N ASP A 73 17.95 -14.42 -9.49
CA ASP A 73 18.02 -15.74 -10.13
C ASP A 73 16.79 -16.58 -9.80
N TYR A 74 16.22 -17.27 -10.79
CA TYR A 74 14.97 -18.01 -10.65
C TYR A 74 15.04 -19.10 -9.58
N GLU A 75 16.15 -19.84 -9.56
CA GLU A 75 16.40 -20.92 -8.61
C GLU A 75 16.37 -20.39 -7.18
N ILE A 76 17.02 -19.24 -6.94
CA ILE A 76 17.06 -18.59 -5.62
C ILE A 76 15.69 -18.00 -5.27
N ILE A 77 14.96 -17.42 -6.23
CA ILE A 77 13.58 -16.94 -6.02
C ILE A 77 12.68 -18.10 -5.59
N LYS A 78 12.78 -19.26 -6.25
CA LYS A 78 12.00 -20.45 -5.92
C LYS A 78 12.37 -20.96 -4.52
N GLU A 79 13.66 -21.10 -4.24
CA GLU A 79 14.12 -21.54 -2.93
C GLU A 79 13.64 -20.59 -1.81
N ALA A 80 13.80 -19.28 -1.99
CA ALA A 80 13.43 -18.29 -0.99
C ALA A 80 11.92 -18.19 -0.77
N PHE A 81 11.12 -18.05 -1.83
CA PHE A 81 9.69 -17.76 -1.70
C PHE A 81 8.78 -18.99 -1.71
N VAL A 82 9.26 -20.16 -2.15
CA VAL A 82 8.46 -21.40 -2.18
C VAL A 82 8.95 -22.39 -1.14
N GLU A 83 10.24 -22.74 -1.16
CA GLU A 83 10.78 -23.79 -0.29
C GLU A 83 11.01 -23.29 1.15
N LYS A 84 11.46 -22.03 1.30
CA LYS A 84 11.70 -21.35 2.58
C LYS A 84 10.72 -20.19 2.82
N GLY A 85 9.51 -20.28 2.26
CA GLY A 85 8.56 -19.16 2.24
C GLY A 85 8.27 -18.54 3.62
N ASP A 86 8.27 -19.33 4.69
CA ASP A 86 8.06 -18.85 6.07
C ASP A 86 9.18 -17.91 6.56
N ASP A 87 10.42 -18.10 6.09
CA ASP A 87 11.56 -17.24 6.43
C ASP A 87 11.48 -15.88 5.70
N PHE A 88 10.86 -15.84 4.51
CA PHE A 88 10.76 -14.67 3.63
C PHE A 88 9.38 -14.00 3.66
N VAL A 89 8.49 -14.42 4.57
CA VAL A 89 7.11 -13.92 4.64
C VAL A 89 6.99 -12.49 5.19
N GLY A 90 8.04 -11.97 5.83
CA GLY A 90 8.05 -10.69 6.51
C GLY A 90 7.87 -9.47 5.59
N ARG A 91 7.50 -8.34 6.20
CA ARG A 91 7.46 -7.00 5.58
C ARG A 91 8.45 -6.07 6.26
N PRO A 92 9.01 -5.07 5.53
CA PRO A 92 9.90 -4.08 6.12
C PRO A 92 9.27 -3.40 7.34
N THR A 93 9.98 -3.40 8.46
CA THR A 93 9.54 -2.80 9.74
C THR A 93 10.07 -1.37 9.94
N ASN A 94 10.61 -0.76 8.88
CA ASN A 94 11.14 0.60 8.95
C ASN A 94 10.02 1.58 9.34
N LYS A 95 10.21 2.30 10.46
CA LYS A 95 9.22 3.23 11.03
C LYS A 95 8.69 4.23 10.00
N VAL A 96 9.55 4.78 9.15
CA VAL A 96 9.18 5.79 8.16
C VAL A 96 8.25 5.19 7.09
N LEU A 97 8.55 3.99 6.59
CA LEU A 97 7.66 3.30 5.63
C LEU A 97 6.33 2.91 6.28
N VAL A 98 6.39 2.33 7.48
CA VAL A 98 5.19 1.90 8.19
C VAL A 98 4.28 3.09 8.45
N GLU A 99 4.79 4.21 8.96
CA GLU A 99 3.99 5.41 9.25
C GLU A 99 3.49 6.16 8.02
N ALA A 100 4.21 6.09 6.89
CA ALA A 100 3.80 6.74 5.64
C ALA A 100 2.64 6.00 4.95
N PHE A 101 2.63 4.66 5.01
CA PHE A 101 1.64 3.83 4.32
C PHE A 101 0.52 3.29 5.21
N SER A 102 0.73 3.19 6.52
CA SER A 102 -0.22 2.56 7.43
C SER A 102 -1.12 3.60 8.07
N PHE A 103 -2.42 3.35 7.94
CA PHE A 103 -3.42 4.14 8.67
C PHE A 103 -3.44 3.77 10.17
N ALA A 104 -3.27 2.48 10.47
CA ALA A 104 -3.24 1.93 11.83
C ALA A 104 -1.98 1.05 12.03
N PRO A 105 -1.45 0.92 13.26
CA PRO A 105 -0.25 0.14 13.52
C PRO A 105 -0.50 -1.33 13.20
N ASN A 106 0.42 -1.90 12.42
CA ASN A 106 0.40 -3.30 11.99
C ASN A 106 -0.93 -3.75 11.34
N ALA A 107 -1.64 -2.86 10.64
CA ALA A 107 -2.93 -3.15 10.02
C ALA A 107 -2.86 -3.43 8.51
N GLY A 108 -3.92 -4.01 7.96
CA GLY A 108 -4.05 -4.37 6.56
C GLY A 108 -3.34 -5.69 6.22
N VAL A 109 -3.23 -5.97 4.92
CA VAL A 109 -2.59 -7.21 4.40
C VAL A 109 -1.24 -6.93 3.72
N VAL A 110 -1.01 -5.69 3.29
CA VAL A 110 0.16 -5.33 2.48
C VAL A 110 1.41 -5.08 3.35
N ASN A 111 1.25 -4.35 4.46
CA ASN A 111 2.36 -3.86 5.30
C ASN A 111 2.33 -4.37 6.76
N SER A 112 1.51 -5.37 7.07
CA SER A 112 1.44 -5.98 8.40
C SER A 112 2.28 -7.26 8.49
N ASN A 113 2.56 -7.69 9.72
CA ASN A 113 3.34 -8.87 10.06
C ASN A 113 2.69 -9.68 11.19
N GLY A 114 3.14 -10.94 11.34
CA GLY A 114 2.76 -11.83 12.42
C GLY A 114 1.34 -12.40 12.28
N ASP A 115 0.74 -12.79 13.39
CA ASP A 115 -0.58 -13.44 13.39
C ASP A 115 -1.70 -12.49 12.94
N ASN A 116 -1.57 -11.18 13.20
CA ASN A 116 -2.51 -10.20 12.69
C ASN A 116 -2.57 -10.20 11.15
N TRP A 117 -1.41 -10.26 10.49
CA TRP A 117 -1.32 -10.38 9.04
C TRP A 117 -1.92 -11.71 8.54
N ARG A 118 -1.59 -12.82 9.20
CA ARG A 118 -2.08 -14.15 8.81
C ARG A 118 -3.60 -14.23 8.85
N GLU A 119 -4.21 -13.73 9.93
CA GLU A 119 -5.66 -13.75 10.11
C GLU A 119 -6.38 -12.79 9.15
N GLN A 120 -5.91 -11.54 9.01
CA GLN A 120 -6.49 -10.60 8.04
C GLN A 120 -6.39 -11.14 6.61
N ARG A 121 -5.25 -11.71 6.23
CA ARG A 121 -5.05 -12.32 4.91
C ARG A 121 -5.99 -13.51 4.70
N ARG A 122 -6.10 -14.42 5.68
CA ARG A 122 -6.97 -15.60 5.59
C ARG A 122 -8.43 -15.19 5.41
N VAL A 123 -8.90 -14.26 6.23
CA VAL A 123 -10.29 -13.78 6.19
C VAL A 123 -10.57 -13.05 4.88
N ALA A 124 -9.70 -12.12 4.45
CA ALA A 124 -9.89 -11.42 3.18
C ALA A 124 -9.92 -12.37 1.98
N ILE A 125 -9.00 -13.35 1.90
CA ILE A 125 -8.99 -14.33 0.81
C ILE A 125 -10.23 -15.22 0.85
N SER A 126 -10.66 -15.67 2.03
CA SER A 126 -11.88 -16.46 2.17
C SER A 126 -13.09 -15.70 1.62
N ILE A 127 -13.26 -14.45 2.06
CA ILE A 127 -14.37 -13.59 1.64
C ILE A 127 -14.33 -13.38 0.12
N LEU A 128 -13.17 -13.01 -0.44
CA LEU A 128 -13.04 -12.78 -1.88
C LEU A 128 -13.40 -14.04 -2.71
N ARG A 129 -13.04 -15.23 -2.23
CA ARG A 129 -13.41 -16.50 -2.87
C ARG A 129 -14.90 -16.82 -2.75
N ASP A 130 -15.54 -16.40 -1.67
CA ASP A 130 -16.98 -16.57 -1.45
C ASP A 130 -17.76 -15.63 -2.40
N PHE A 131 -17.28 -14.39 -2.61
CA PHE A 131 -17.76 -13.43 -3.62
C PHE A 131 -17.33 -13.73 -5.06
N GLY A 132 -16.84 -14.94 -5.33
CA GLY A 132 -16.62 -15.39 -6.70
C GLY A 132 -15.29 -15.01 -7.33
N MET A 133 -14.29 -14.54 -6.57
CA MET A 133 -12.92 -14.43 -7.08
C MET A 133 -12.46 -15.80 -7.58
N GLY A 134 -12.29 -15.94 -8.90
CA GLY A 134 -11.96 -17.20 -9.58
C GLY A 134 -13.15 -18.12 -9.88
N LYS A 135 -14.40 -17.62 -9.86
CA LYS A 135 -15.64 -18.34 -10.20
C LYS A 135 -16.52 -17.53 -11.17
N ASN A 136 -17.58 -18.15 -11.67
CA ASN A 136 -18.53 -17.57 -12.64
C ASN A 136 -19.21 -16.27 -12.17
N LEU A 137 -19.42 -16.08 -10.86
CA LEU A 137 -20.07 -14.87 -10.32
C LEU A 137 -19.28 -13.59 -10.67
N MET A 138 -17.95 -13.62 -10.53
CA MET A 138 -17.11 -12.48 -10.92
C MET A 138 -17.10 -12.28 -12.44
N GLU A 139 -17.22 -13.36 -13.23
CA GLU A 139 -17.31 -13.25 -14.69
C GLU A 139 -18.56 -12.47 -15.13
N GLU A 140 -19.70 -12.70 -14.45
CA GLU A 140 -20.93 -11.97 -14.72
C GLU A 140 -20.81 -10.47 -14.39
N GLN A 141 -20.17 -10.13 -13.26
CA GLN A 141 -19.87 -8.75 -12.90
C GLN A 141 -18.99 -8.07 -13.95
N VAL A 142 -17.90 -8.74 -14.36
CA VAL A 142 -17.01 -8.22 -15.41
C VAL A 142 -17.76 -8.03 -16.72
N ARG A 143 -18.62 -8.98 -17.12
CA ARG A 143 -19.42 -8.88 -18.35
C ARG A 143 -20.37 -7.68 -18.30
N SER A 144 -21.02 -7.44 -17.16
CA SER A 144 -21.88 -6.27 -16.96
C SER A 144 -21.07 -4.96 -17.06
N SER A 145 -19.89 -4.89 -16.45
CA SER A 145 -19.04 -3.69 -16.52
C SER A 145 -18.50 -3.43 -17.93
N ILE A 146 -18.24 -4.49 -18.72
CA ILE A 146 -17.84 -4.35 -20.12
C ILE A 146 -18.98 -3.78 -20.97
N ALA A 147 -20.22 -4.19 -20.73
CA ALA A 147 -21.36 -3.65 -21.46
C ALA A 147 -21.51 -2.13 -21.24
N GLU A 148 -21.42 -1.68 -19.99
CA GLU A 148 -21.44 -0.25 -19.64
C GLU A 148 -20.25 0.50 -20.23
N TYR A 149 -19.07 -0.10 -20.21
CA TYR A 149 -17.87 0.46 -20.80
C TYR A 149 -18.02 0.66 -22.32
N LEU A 150 -18.58 -0.32 -23.03
CA LEU A 150 -18.83 -0.22 -24.47
C LEU A 150 -19.89 0.84 -24.80
N GLU A 151 -20.94 0.93 -23.98
CA GLU A 151 -21.94 1.99 -24.09
C GLU A 151 -21.29 3.37 -23.91
N HIS A 152 -20.45 3.53 -22.88
CA HIS A 152 -19.71 4.77 -22.65
C HIS A 152 -18.80 5.12 -23.82
N LEU A 153 -18.01 4.17 -24.35
CA LEU A 153 -17.20 4.42 -25.54
C LEU A 153 -18.02 4.83 -26.75
N SER A 154 -19.22 4.26 -26.93
CA SER A 154 -20.11 4.60 -28.03
C SER A 154 -20.67 6.03 -27.93
N SER A 155 -20.81 6.53 -26.69
CA SER A 155 -21.32 7.87 -26.38
C SER A 155 -20.29 9.00 -26.58
N ILE A 156 -19.00 8.68 -26.73
CA ILE A 156 -17.95 9.69 -26.93
C ILE A 156 -18.06 10.27 -28.36
N GLU A 157 -18.17 11.59 -28.44
CA GLU A 157 -18.31 12.33 -29.71
C GLU A 157 -17.01 12.35 -30.53
N ASP A 158 -15.87 12.71 -29.90
CA ASP A 158 -14.55 12.68 -30.53
C ASP A 158 -13.91 11.30 -30.39
N LYS A 159 -14.08 10.45 -31.41
CA LYS A 159 -13.50 9.10 -31.46
C LYS A 159 -12.05 9.09 -31.93
N GLU A 160 -11.52 10.21 -32.41
CA GLU A 160 -10.15 10.30 -32.94
C GLU A 160 -9.12 10.61 -31.85
N ASN A 161 -9.52 11.29 -30.76
CA ASN A 161 -8.62 11.67 -29.65
C ASN A 161 -9.12 11.18 -28.28
N VAL A 162 -9.34 9.87 -28.12
CA VAL A 162 -9.76 9.29 -26.83
C VAL A 162 -8.56 8.83 -26.01
N ASP A 163 -8.40 9.39 -24.80
CA ASP A 163 -7.52 8.80 -23.79
C ASP A 163 -8.19 7.58 -23.14
N MET A 164 -7.78 6.39 -23.56
CA MET A 164 -8.31 5.12 -23.08
C MET A 164 -7.91 4.80 -21.62
N CYS A 165 -7.00 5.56 -21.03
CA CYS A 165 -6.54 5.34 -19.66
C CYS A 165 -7.71 5.46 -18.67
N TRP A 166 -8.51 6.51 -18.80
CA TRP A 166 -9.62 6.79 -17.88
C TRP A 166 -10.80 5.82 -18.01
N PRO A 167 -11.35 5.56 -19.20
CA PRO A 167 -12.43 4.59 -19.38
C PRO A 167 -12.08 3.20 -18.81
N VAL A 168 -10.84 2.72 -19.01
CA VAL A 168 -10.38 1.43 -18.49
C VAL A 168 -10.22 1.48 -16.97
N GLN A 169 -9.64 2.55 -16.41
CA GLN A 169 -9.49 2.70 -14.96
C GLN A 169 -10.84 2.73 -14.25
N VAL A 170 -11.83 3.47 -14.78
CA VAL A 170 -13.18 3.53 -14.19
C VAL A 170 -13.86 2.17 -14.24
N MET A 171 -13.76 1.43 -15.36
CA MET A 171 -14.33 0.09 -15.47
C MET A 171 -13.76 -0.85 -14.40
N VAL A 172 -12.42 -0.92 -14.26
CA VAL A 172 -11.76 -1.78 -13.26
C VAL A 172 -12.13 -1.34 -11.84
N ALA A 173 -12.15 -0.04 -11.58
CA ALA A 173 -12.46 0.49 -10.27
C ALA A 173 -13.93 0.27 -9.88
N ASN A 174 -14.87 0.29 -10.85
CA ASN A 174 -16.27 -0.07 -10.62
C ASN A 174 -16.44 -1.54 -10.26
N ILE A 175 -15.73 -2.47 -10.93
CA ILE A 175 -15.74 -3.89 -10.55
C ILE A 175 -15.26 -4.07 -9.10
N ILE A 176 -14.20 -3.34 -8.72
CA ILE A 176 -13.68 -3.37 -7.34
C ILE A 176 -14.71 -2.79 -6.36
N ASN A 177 -15.33 -1.64 -6.67
CA ASN A 177 -16.33 -1.01 -5.81
C ASN A 177 -17.58 -1.88 -5.65
N GLU A 178 -18.02 -2.56 -6.70
CA GLU A 178 -19.14 -3.49 -6.64
C GLU A 178 -18.80 -4.67 -5.71
N ALA A 179 -17.61 -5.25 -5.86
CA ALA A 179 -17.17 -6.33 -4.98
C ALA A 179 -16.98 -5.87 -3.52
N LEU A 180 -16.49 -4.65 -3.30
CA LEU A 180 -16.18 -4.14 -1.96
C LEU A 180 -17.41 -3.61 -1.23
N PHE A 181 -18.17 -2.72 -1.87
CA PHE A 181 -19.26 -1.95 -1.27
C PHE A 181 -20.65 -2.35 -1.79
N GLY A 182 -20.74 -3.13 -2.85
CA GLY A 182 -22.02 -3.57 -3.42
C GLY A 182 -22.68 -2.55 -4.35
N TYR A 183 -21.95 -1.52 -4.80
CA TYR A 183 -22.50 -0.53 -5.75
C TYR A 183 -21.46 -0.11 -6.79
N ARG A 184 -21.96 0.36 -7.94
CA ARG A 184 -21.17 0.85 -9.08
C ARG A 184 -21.46 2.33 -9.33
N TYR A 185 -20.48 3.09 -9.80
CA TYR A 185 -20.71 4.45 -10.28
C TYR A 185 -21.11 4.42 -11.75
N ARG A 186 -22.12 5.21 -12.12
CA ARG A 186 -22.33 5.54 -13.53
C ARG A 186 -21.15 6.37 -14.03
N HIS A 187 -20.81 6.23 -15.32
CA HIS A 187 -19.71 6.98 -15.93
C HIS A 187 -19.85 8.51 -15.79
N CYS A 188 -21.07 9.04 -15.69
CA CYS A 188 -21.32 10.47 -15.47
C CYS A 188 -21.15 10.94 -14.00
N GLU A 189 -21.07 10.01 -13.05
CA GLU A 189 -21.01 10.29 -11.60
C GLU A 189 -19.72 9.75 -10.97
N CYS A 190 -18.73 9.38 -11.77
CA CYS A 190 -17.48 8.78 -11.30
C CYS A 190 -16.44 9.80 -10.80
N GLU A 191 -16.77 11.09 -10.73
CA GLU A 191 -15.87 12.14 -10.26
C GLU A 191 -15.24 11.83 -8.87
N PRO A 192 -15.97 11.36 -7.85
CA PRO A 192 -15.38 11.02 -6.56
C PRO A 192 -14.37 9.87 -6.66
N LEU A 193 -14.64 8.90 -7.56
CA LEU A 193 -13.76 7.76 -7.79
C LEU A 193 -12.50 8.17 -8.57
N MET A 194 -12.65 9.00 -9.60
CA MET A 194 -11.52 9.55 -10.36
C MET A 194 -10.59 10.35 -9.45
N LYS A 195 -11.16 11.22 -8.61
CA LYS A 195 -10.42 11.99 -7.63
C LYS A 195 -9.65 11.11 -6.64
N TYR A 196 -10.27 10.03 -6.15
CA TYR A 196 -9.57 9.05 -5.30
C TYR A 196 -8.36 8.42 -6.01
N VAL A 197 -8.50 8.06 -7.28
CA VAL A 197 -7.41 7.48 -8.08
C VAL A 197 -6.31 8.51 -8.35
N GLU A 198 -6.66 9.75 -8.67
CA GLU A 198 -5.71 10.87 -8.84
C GLU A 198 -4.94 11.19 -7.56
N ASP A 199 -5.63 11.30 -6.43
CA ASP A 199 -5.03 11.57 -5.12
C ASP A 199 -4.06 10.44 -4.75
N PHE A 200 -4.43 9.19 -5.03
CA PHE A 200 -3.58 8.03 -4.78
C PHE A 200 -2.35 7.99 -5.70
N ASN A 201 -2.51 8.29 -6.99
CA ASN A 201 -1.39 8.39 -7.93
C ASN A 201 -0.42 9.51 -7.53
N SER A 202 -0.97 10.68 -7.22
CA SER A 202 -0.23 11.83 -6.72
C SER A 202 0.53 11.50 -5.44
N PHE A 203 -0.09 10.76 -4.53
CA PHE A 203 0.58 10.28 -3.31
C PHE A 203 1.80 9.41 -3.63
N LEU A 204 1.67 8.45 -4.54
CA LEU A 204 2.77 7.56 -4.92
C LEU A 204 3.91 8.31 -5.62
N GLU A 205 3.60 9.21 -6.54
CA GLU A 205 4.59 10.02 -7.25
C GLU A 205 5.38 10.91 -6.27
N ASN A 206 4.66 11.62 -5.41
CA ASN A 206 5.27 12.44 -4.36
C ASN A 206 6.13 11.62 -3.40
N LEU A 207 5.77 10.36 -3.14
CA LEU A 207 6.51 9.48 -2.26
C LEU A 207 7.85 9.07 -2.87
N VAL A 208 7.90 8.75 -4.17
CA VAL A 208 9.13 8.41 -4.90
C VAL A 208 10.05 9.62 -5.01
N ASP A 209 9.49 10.78 -5.34
CA ASP A 209 10.28 11.99 -5.63
C ASP A 209 10.78 12.70 -4.36
N SER A 210 10.25 12.33 -3.20
CA SER A 210 10.59 12.99 -1.93
C SER A 210 11.97 12.59 -1.43
N LYS A 211 12.95 13.48 -1.65
CA LYS A 211 14.31 13.38 -1.07
C LYS A 211 14.29 13.28 0.46
N TRP A 212 13.33 13.92 1.13
CA TRP A 212 13.15 13.83 2.58
C TRP A 212 12.76 12.44 3.05
N MET A 213 11.98 11.71 2.24
CA MET A 213 11.63 10.31 2.54
C MET A 213 12.89 9.46 2.55
N LEU A 214 13.74 9.59 1.52
CA LEU A 214 15.00 8.86 1.41
C LEU A 214 15.95 9.17 2.58
N LEU A 215 16.04 10.43 2.99
CA LEU A 215 16.83 10.82 4.17
C LEU A 215 16.28 10.19 5.45
N GLY A 216 14.96 10.18 5.65
CA GLY A 216 14.34 9.55 6.80
C GLY A 216 14.50 8.03 6.85
N LEU A 217 14.50 7.36 5.70
CA LEU A 217 14.78 5.93 5.62
C LEU A 217 16.21 5.60 6.06
N GLY A 218 17.16 6.48 5.77
CA GLY A 218 18.55 6.29 6.16
C GLY A 218 18.90 6.71 7.56
N PHE A 219 18.25 7.76 8.04
CA PHE A 219 18.50 8.34 9.34
C PHE A 219 17.18 8.42 10.11
N PRO A 220 16.72 7.32 10.73
CA PRO A 220 15.43 7.26 11.40
C PRO A 220 15.25 8.33 12.48
N PHE A 221 16.33 8.79 13.11
CA PHE A 221 16.28 9.86 14.12
C PHE A 221 15.73 11.18 13.57
N LEU A 222 15.86 11.44 12.26
CA LEU A 222 15.29 12.63 11.61
C LEU A 222 13.76 12.65 11.70
N SER A 223 13.13 11.49 11.84
CA SER A 223 11.68 11.35 11.98
C SER A 223 11.16 11.85 13.34
N GLU A 224 12.03 11.94 14.36
CA GLU A 224 11.66 12.42 15.70
C GLU A 224 11.62 13.95 15.80
N LEU A 225 12.24 14.66 14.86
CA LEU A 225 12.26 16.11 14.85
C LEU A 225 10.93 16.67 14.28
N PRO A 226 10.26 17.64 14.91
CA PRO A 226 8.90 18.04 14.51
C PRO A 226 8.77 18.52 13.05
N ILE A 227 9.67 19.39 12.60
CA ILE A 227 9.62 19.98 11.25
C ILE A 227 10.12 18.97 10.21
N ILE A 228 11.21 18.27 10.51
CA ILE A 228 11.82 17.31 9.58
C ILE A 228 10.94 16.07 9.46
N GLY A 229 10.42 15.55 10.57
CA GLY A 229 9.47 14.44 10.61
C GLY A 229 8.18 14.73 9.82
N TRP A 230 7.70 15.98 9.81
CA TRP A 230 6.61 16.40 8.94
C TRP A 230 6.93 16.20 7.45
N HIS A 231 8.11 16.63 7.01
CA HIS A 231 8.53 16.47 5.61
C HIS A 231 8.93 15.04 5.24
N VAL A 232 9.43 14.25 6.21
CA VAL A 232 9.82 12.85 6.03
C VAL A 232 8.58 11.97 5.82
N PHE A 233 7.64 11.94 6.77
CA PHE A 233 6.46 11.07 6.69
C PHE A 233 5.14 11.77 7.09
N GLY A 234 5.15 12.86 7.85
CA GLY A 234 3.93 13.52 8.32
C GLY A 234 3.01 14.02 7.21
N LYS A 235 3.56 14.62 6.15
CA LYS A 235 2.82 15.05 4.95
C LYS A 235 2.15 13.88 4.22
N PHE A 236 2.83 12.74 4.19
CA PHE A 236 2.35 11.51 3.55
C PHE A 236 1.23 10.87 4.37
N LYS A 237 1.42 10.81 5.69
CA LYS A 237 0.38 10.40 6.63
C LYS A 237 -0.87 11.27 6.49
N ALA A 238 -0.72 12.59 6.34
CA ALA A 238 -1.84 13.50 6.10
C ALA A 238 -2.55 13.25 4.76
N SER A 239 -1.79 13.00 3.69
CA SER A 239 -2.36 12.71 2.36
C SER A 239 -3.09 11.37 2.35
N MET A 240 -2.51 10.34 2.97
CA MET A 240 -3.17 9.03 3.14
C MET A 240 -4.44 9.12 3.98
N ARG A 241 -4.54 10.02 4.96
CA ARG A 241 -5.79 10.21 5.71
C ARG A 241 -6.94 10.63 4.78
N LYS A 242 -6.71 11.61 3.91
CA LYS A 242 -7.70 12.08 2.93
C LYS A 242 -8.13 10.96 1.97
N ILE A 243 -7.16 10.21 1.46
CA ILE A 243 -7.44 9.06 0.59
C ILE A 243 -8.31 8.03 1.32
N ASN A 244 -8.07 7.78 2.61
CA ASN A 244 -8.87 6.84 3.39
C ASN A 244 -10.27 7.36 3.73
N GLU A 245 -10.54 8.67 3.73
CA GLU A 245 -11.88 9.22 3.96
C GLU A 245 -12.87 8.69 2.92
N TYR A 246 -12.47 8.61 1.65
CA TYR A 246 -13.27 7.98 0.59
C TYR A 246 -13.66 6.53 0.95
N ILE A 247 -12.71 5.74 1.44
CA ILE A 247 -12.98 4.35 1.83
C ILE A 247 -13.98 4.32 2.99
N VAL A 248 -13.79 5.16 4.00
CA VAL A 248 -14.63 5.22 5.20
C VAL A 248 -16.07 5.62 4.85
N GLU A 249 -16.25 6.65 4.03
CA GLU A 249 -17.58 7.08 3.59
C GLU A 249 -18.33 5.98 2.85
N ASN A 250 -17.63 5.22 2.00
CA ASN A 250 -18.23 4.13 1.24
C ASN A 250 -18.50 2.90 2.10
N VAL A 251 -17.67 2.62 3.12
CA VAL A 251 -17.96 1.62 4.15
C VAL A 251 -19.22 2.01 4.94
N GLU A 252 -19.32 3.26 5.39
CA GLU A 252 -20.49 3.74 6.13
C GLU A 252 -21.76 3.68 5.28
N ARG A 253 -21.68 4.06 4.01
CA ARG A 253 -22.79 3.93 3.05
C ARG A 253 -23.22 2.48 2.90
N ALA A 254 -22.28 1.56 2.70
CA ALA A 254 -22.58 0.14 2.56
C ALA A 254 -23.19 -0.46 3.83
N LEU A 255 -22.84 0.05 5.01
CA LEU A 255 -23.28 -0.48 6.30
C LEU A 255 -24.57 0.16 6.84
N LYS A 256 -25.04 1.27 6.27
CA LYS A 256 -26.15 2.08 6.81
C LYS A 256 -27.43 1.26 7.02
N ASP A 257 -27.77 0.43 6.05
CA ASP A 257 -29.00 -0.36 6.04
C ASP A 257 -28.74 -1.86 6.22
N TYR A 258 -27.54 -2.24 6.67
CA TYR A 258 -27.10 -3.64 6.76
C TYR A 258 -27.18 -4.20 8.19
N ASN A 259 -27.94 -5.29 8.36
CA ASN A 259 -27.95 -6.06 9.60
C ASN A 259 -27.00 -7.26 9.53
N VAL A 260 -26.41 -7.61 10.67
CA VAL A 260 -25.41 -8.70 10.76
C VAL A 260 -26.02 -10.07 10.43
N GLU A 261 -27.33 -10.24 10.60
CA GLU A 261 -28.06 -11.46 10.30
C GLU A 261 -28.41 -11.62 8.80
N ASP A 262 -28.29 -10.54 8.02
CA ASP A 262 -28.62 -10.57 6.59
C ASP A 262 -27.48 -11.21 5.77
N GLU A 263 -27.83 -11.84 4.64
CA GLU A 263 -26.85 -12.42 3.72
C GLU A 263 -25.90 -11.32 3.19
N PRO A 264 -24.57 -11.50 3.28
CA PRO A 264 -23.63 -10.46 2.89
C PRO A 264 -23.59 -10.31 1.38
N THR A 265 -23.92 -9.12 0.87
CA THR A 265 -23.94 -8.84 -0.57
C THR A 265 -22.62 -8.24 -1.08
N CYS A 266 -21.76 -7.75 -0.18
CA CYS A 266 -20.45 -7.20 -0.51
C CYS A 266 -19.38 -7.57 0.51
N PHE A 267 -18.10 -7.34 0.15
CA PHE A 267 -16.97 -7.64 1.02
C PHE A 267 -17.11 -7.01 2.41
N VAL A 268 -17.57 -5.75 2.49
CA VAL A 268 -17.73 -5.02 3.76
C VAL A 268 -18.74 -5.71 4.69
N HIS A 269 -19.84 -6.22 4.16
CA HIS A 269 -20.84 -6.97 4.94
C HIS A 269 -20.26 -8.25 5.52
N ALA A 270 -19.64 -9.08 4.68
CA ALA A 270 -19.02 -10.32 5.13
C ALA A 270 -17.87 -10.06 6.11
N TYR A 271 -17.09 -9.00 5.89
CA TYR A 271 -16.01 -8.61 6.79
C TYR A 271 -16.57 -8.21 8.16
N LYS A 272 -17.67 -7.43 8.21
CA LYS A 272 -18.34 -7.05 9.46
C LYS A 272 -18.85 -8.27 10.24
N GLN A 273 -19.42 -9.27 9.56
CA GLN A 273 -19.83 -10.53 10.21
C GLN A 273 -18.62 -11.29 10.80
N ARG A 274 -17.51 -11.37 10.06
CA ARG A 274 -16.29 -12.05 10.51
C ARG A 274 -15.57 -11.32 11.65
N MET A 275 -15.71 -10.00 11.74
CA MET A 275 -15.13 -9.21 12.82
C MET A 275 -15.68 -9.59 14.19
N ALA A 276 -16.99 -9.84 14.31
CA ALA A 276 -17.61 -10.25 15.57
C ALA A 276 -17.06 -11.59 16.12
N GLN A 277 -16.43 -12.38 15.26
CA GLN A 277 -15.90 -13.71 15.59
C GLN A 277 -14.38 -13.69 15.86
N ASN A 278 -13.68 -12.58 15.61
CA ASN A 278 -12.21 -12.54 15.66
C ASN A 278 -11.67 -11.26 16.30
N ALA A 279 -11.09 -11.41 17.49
CA ALA A 279 -10.53 -10.32 18.28
C ALA A 279 -9.41 -9.52 17.57
N PHE A 280 -8.64 -10.14 16.67
CA PHE A 280 -7.62 -9.43 15.89
C PHE A 280 -8.24 -8.42 14.92
N LEU A 281 -9.38 -8.76 14.32
CA LEU A 281 -10.08 -7.88 13.38
C LEU A 281 -10.79 -6.74 14.12
N GLU A 282 -11.36 -7.03 15.30
CA GLU A 282 -12.02 -6.05 16.16
C GLU A 282 -11.03 -5.00 16.68
N TYR A 283 -9.87 -5.42 17.19
CA TYR A 283 -8.81 -4.52 17.66
C TYR A 283 -8.44 -3.50 16.58
N VAL A 284 -8.17 -4.01 15.38
CA VAL A 284 -7.80 -3.18 14.24
C VAL A 284 -8.91 -2.19 13.93
N SER A 285 -10.15 -2.64 13.79
CA SER A 285 -11.30 -1.77 13.48
C SER A 285 -11.54 -0.69 14.53
N SER A 286 -11.45 -1.02 15.82
CA SER A 286 -11.61 -0.04 16.90
C SER A 286 -10.58 1.10 16.80
N PHE A 287 -9.34 0.76 16.39
CA PHE A 287 -8.29 1.72 16.18
C PHE A 287 -8.54 2.59 14.94
N TYR A 288 -9.04 1.99 13.85
CA TYR A 288 -9.49 2.73 12.67
C TYR A 288 -10.57 3.76 13.04
N GLN A 289 -11.61 3.34 13.77
CA GLN A 289 -12.71 4.22 14.15
C GLN A 289 -12.25 5.38 15.03
N LYS A 290 -11.30 5.12 15.94
CA LYS A 290 -10.71 6.16 16.78
C LYS A 290 -9.94 7.20 15.96
N ILE A 291 -9.19 6.78 14.94
CA ILE A 291 -8.49 7.72 14.05
C ILE A 291 -9.50 8.56 13.27
N ILE A 292 -10.52 7.92 12.68
CA ILE A 292 -11.56 8.60 11.88
C ILE A 292 -12.28 9.67 12.71
N ASN A 293 -12.71 9.31 13.92
CA ASN A 293 -13.42 10.23 14.80
C ASN A 293 -12.56 11.42 15.21
N ASN A 294 -11.26 11.20 15.45
CA ASN A 294 -10.31 12.27 15.76
C ASN A 294 -10.05 13.20 14.56
N VAL A 295 -10.10 12.68 13.34
CA VAL A 295 -9.93 13.49 12.12
C VAL A 295 -11.16 14.35 11.88
N ARG A 296 -12.36 13.74 11.88
CA ARG A 296 -13.63 14.47 11.72
C ARG A 296 -13.78 15.58 12.74
N SER A 297 -13.35 15.37 13.99
CA SER A 297 -13.41 16.42 15.01
C SER A 297 -12.45 17.59 14.72
N ILE A 298 -11.25 17.34 14.18
CA ILE A 298 -10.31 18.38 13.77
C ILE A 298 -10.84 19.16 12.56
N GLU A 299 -11.44 18.49 11.59
CA GLU A 299 -12.01 19.14 10.40
C GLU A 299 -13.24 19.97 10.74
N ASN A 300 -14.14 19.45 11.57
CA ASN A 300 -15.28 20.19 12.08
C ASN A 300 -14.84 21.42 12.89
N TYR A 301 -13.78 21.28 13.71
CA TYR A 301 -13.22 22.42 14.44
C TYR A 301 -12.67 23.50 13.48
N LYS A 302 -11.97 23.10 12.41
CA LYS A 302 -11.48 24.06 11.40
C LYS A 302 -12.63 24.72 10.63
N ALA A 303 -13.62 23.95 10.20
CA ALA A 303 -14.77 24.47 9.48
C ALA A 303 -15.55 25.49 10.32
N ASN A 304 -15.77 25.18 11.61
CA ASN A 304 -16.49 26.07 12.53
C ASN A 304 -15.72 27.38 12.81
N ASN A 305 -14.38 27.34 12.90
CA ASN A 305 -13.58 28.55 13.09
C ASN A 305 -13.51 29.42 11.82
N VAL A 306 -13.45 28.80 10.63
CA VAL A 306 -13.52 29.53 9.35
C VAL A 306 -14.88 30.20 9.18
N VAL A 307 -15.98 29.52 9.55
CA VAL A 307 -17.33 30.11 9.52
C VAL A 307 -17.43 31.29 10.50
N GLN A 308 -16.86 31.18 11.71
CA GLN A 308 -16.86 32.27 12.69
C GLN A 308 -16.08 33.50 12.22
N GLU A 309 -14.89 33.34 11.64
CA GLU A 309 -14.11 34.47 11.06
C GLU A 309 -14.88 35.17 9.93
N THR A 310 -15.65 34.42 9.13
CA THR A 310 -16.42 35.01 8.02
C THR A 310 -17.63 35.82 8.52
N THR A 311 -18.30 35.38 9.59
CA THR A 311 -19.42 36.12 10.21
C THR A 311 -19.00 37.33 11.05
N THR A 312 -17.74 37.42 11.48
CA THR A 312 -17.25 38.55 12.31
C THR A 312 -16.75 39.71 11.45
N THR A 313 -16.61 39.51 10.14
CA THR A 313 -16.07 40.50 9.18
C THR A 313 -17.17 41.14 8.31
N THR A 314 -18.45 40.93 8.65
CA THR A 314 -19.61 41.57 8.00
C THR A 314 -20.30 42.50 8.99
#